data_AF-A0A2G8RLC0-F1
#
_entry.id   AF-A0A2G8RLC0-F1
#
_cell.length_a   1.000
_cell.length_b   1.000
_cell.length_c   1.000
_cell.angle_alpha   90.00
_cell.angle_beta   90.00
_cell.angle_gamma   90.00
#
_symmetry.space_group_name_H-M   'P 1'
#
loop_
_entity.id
_entity.type
_entity.pdbx_description
1 polymer ?
#
loop_
_entity_poly.entity_id
_entity_poly.type
_entity_poly.pdbx_seq_one_letter_code
_entity_poly.pdbx_strand_id
1 'polypeptide(L)' 'MRTQSINGKNRHHVSFIDDYSGYSASYYLKHKNQAHKAFLEYKAWAENQTGEKIKKVRSD' A
#
# COMPACT_ATOMS: atom_id res chain seq x y z
N MET A 1 0.57 -23.95 10.59
CA MET A 1 -0.51 -23.04 11.06
C MET A 1 -0.78 -21.98 10.00
N ARG A 2 -2.04 -21.72 9.63
CA ARG A 2 -2.42 -20.53 8.82
C ARG A 2 -2.93 -19.47 9.78
N THR A 3 -2.17 -18.39 9.97
CA THR A 3 -2.58 -17.26 10.83
C THR A 3 -3.74 -16.55 10.15
N GLN A 4 -4.92 -16.57 10.78
CA GLN A 4 -6.08 -15.84 10.31
C GLN A 4 -6.00 -14.40 10.82
N SER A 5 -6.23 -13.42 9.94
CA SER A 5 -6.47 -12.03 10.35
C SER A 5 -7.65 -11.99 11.32
N ILE A 6 -7.69 -11.05 12.27
CA ILE A 6 -8.76 -10.90 13.28
C ILE A 6 -10.19 -10.99 12.69
N ASN A 7 -10.40 -10.55 11.45
CA ASN A 7 -11.70 -10.61 10.76
C ASN A 7 -11.87 -11.74 9.73
N GLY A 8 -10.93 -12.69 9.63
CA GLY A 8 -10.94 -13.83 8.70
C GLY A 8 -10.94 -13.52 7.18
N LYS A 9 -11.22 -12.27 6.79
CA LYS A 9 -11.51 -11.82 5.42
C LYS A 9 -10.34 -11.10 4.72
N ASN A 10 -9.43 -10.48 5.46
CA ASN A 10 -8.33 -9.70 4.91
C ASN A 10 -7.00 -10.37 5.24
N ARG A 11 -6.65 -11.41 4.47
CA ARG A 11 -5.44 -12.22 4.70
C ARG A 11 -4.17 -11.61 4.12
N HIS A 12 -4.31 -10.50 3.40
CA HIS A 12 -3.21 -9.83 2.72
C HIS A 12 -3.16 -8.39 3.20
N HIS A 13 -1.96 -7.83 3.24
CA HIS A 13 -1.76 -6.40 3.42
C HIS A 13 -0.65 -5.97 2.47
N VAL A 14 -0.64 -4.68 2.16
CA VAL A 14 0.47 -4.02 1.48
C VAL A 14 0.78 -2.74 2.24
N SER A 15 2.07 -2.46 2.39
CA SER A 15 2.56 -1.24 3.00
C SER A 15 3.34 -0.46 1.97
N PHE A 16 3.00 0.82 1.80
CA PHE A 16 3.75 1.76 0.97
C PHE A 16 4.54 2.67 1.89
N ILE A 17 5.83 2.78 1.63
CA ILE A 17 6.75 3.61 2.41
C ILE A 17 7.35 4.62 1.45
N ASP A 18 7.22 5.89 1.79
CA ASP A 18 7.95 6.96 1.11
C ASP A 18 9.36 7.06 1.71
N ASP A 19 10.37 6.86 0.87
CA ASP A 19 11.78 6.85 1.26
C ASP A 19 12.27 8.22 1.72
N TYR A 20 11.70 9.30 1.17
CA TYR A 20 12.12 10.67 1.49
C TYR A 20 11.58 11.15 2.85
N SER A 21 10.28 11.01 3.08
CA SER A 21 9.62 11.47 4.32
C SER A 21 9.58 10.42 5.42
N GLY A 22 9.80 9.15 5.10
CA GLY A 22 9.55 8.02 6.00
C GLY A 22 8.06 7.74 6.23
N TYR A 23 7.16 8.43 5.52
CA TYR A 23 5.73 8.22 5.66
C TYR A 23 5.34 6.82 5.21
N SER A 24 4.55 6.11 6.02
CA SER A 24 4.06 4.78 5.69
C SER A 24 2.53 4.71 5.70
N ALA A 25 1.95 4.07 4.70
CA ALA A 25 0.54 3.77 4.61
C ALA A 25 0.32 2.27 4.45
N SER A 26 -0.52 1.69 5.30
CA SER A 26 -0.85 0.26 5.28
C SER A 26 -2.27 0.04 4.81
N TYR A 27 -2.44 -0.85 3.84
CA TYR A 27 -3.74 -1.20 3.25
C TYR A 27 -4.04 -2.68 3.48
N TYR A 28 -5.22 -2.98 4.01
CA TYR A 28 -5.70 -4.35 4.16
C TYR A 28 -6.42 -4.82 2.90
N LEU A 29 -6.01 -5.98 2.40
CA LEU A 29 -6.49 -6.55 1.15
C LEU A 29 -7.22 -7.87 1.41
N LYS A 30 -8.35 -8.05 0.73
CA LYS A 30 -9.07 -9.34 0.70
C LYS A 30 -8.36 -10.34 -0.22
N HIS A 31 -7.83 -9.85 -1.33
CA HIS A 31 -7.15 -10.65 -2.36
C HIS A 31 -5.85 -9.98 -2.81
N LYS A 32 -4.85 -10.77 -3.21
CA LYS A 32 -3.53 -10.24 -3.63
C LYS A 32 -3.60 -9.30 -4.84
N ASN A 33 -4.53 -9.53 -5.77
CA ASN A 33 -4.71 -8.70 -6.97
C ASN A 33 -5.19 -7.27 -6.66
N GLN A 34 -5.65 -6.99 -5.44
CA GLN A 34 -6.05 -5.66 -5.00
C GLN A 34 -4.86 -4.75 -4.70
N ALA A 35 -3.64 -5.28 -4.62
CA ALA A 35 -2.44 -4.49 -4.33
C ALA A 35 -2.20 -3.39 -5.39
N HIS A 36 -2.45 -3.68 -6.67
CA HIS A 36 -2.30 -2.68 -7.73
C HIS A 36 -3.31 -1.53 -7.56
N LYS A 37 -4.55 -1.84 -7.20
CA LYS A 37 -5.57 -0.82 -6.93
C LYS A 37 -5.17 0.06 -5.72
N ALA A 38 -4.74 -0.57 -4.64
CA ALA A 38 -4.26 0.15 -3.46
C ALA A 38 -3.05 1.05 -3.79
N PHE A 39 -2.15 0.60 -4.67
CA PHE A 39 -1.04 1.43 -5.14
C PHE A 39 -1.51 2.66 -5.93
N LEU A 40 -2.50 2.53 -6.81
CA LEU A 40 -3.06 3.68 -7.54
C LEU A 40 -3.71 4.70 -6.60
N GLU A 41 -4.43 4.23 -5.59
CA GLU A 41 -5.03 5.08 -4.55
C GLU A 41 -3.94 5.82 -3.75
N TYR A 42 -2.90 5.10 -3.31
CA TYR A 42 -1.75 5.69 -2.62
C TYR A 42 -1.02 6.71 -3.51
N LYS A 43 -0.79 6.38 -4.78
CA LYS A 43 -0.14 7.28 -5.74
C LYS A 43 -0.90 8.59 -5.88
N ALA A 44 -2.21 8.53 -6.16
CA ALA A 44 -3.02 9.73 -6.32
C ALA A 44 -3.01 10.61 -5.06
N TRP A 45 -3.08 9.97 -3.88
CA TRP A 45 -2.96 10.68 -2.61
C TRP A 45 -1.58 11.32 -2.44
N ALA A 46 -0.49 10.57 -2.63
CA ALA A 46 0.88 11.04 -2.42
C ALA A 46 1.25 12.18 -3.38
N GLU A 47 0.89 12.07 -4.66
CA GLU A 47 1.12 13.11 -5.66
C GLU A 47 0.30 14.38 -5.36
N ASN A 48 -0.93 14.23 -4.83
CA ASN A 48 -1.74 15.37 -4.39
C ASN A 48 -1.20 16.04 -3.11
N GLN A 49 -0.63 15.28 -2.17
CA GLN A 49 -0.05 15.83 -0.94
C GLN A 49 1.27 16.56 -1.20
N THR A 50 2.12 16.03 -2.08
CA THR A 50 3.47 16.54 -2.34
C THR A 50 3.53 17.52 -3.52
N GLY A 51 2.55 17.47 -4.42
CA GLY A 51 2.59 18.17 -5.70
C GLY A 51 3.56 17.56 -6.72
N GLU A 52 4.28 16.50 -6.34
CA GLU A 52 5.32 15.86 -7.14
C GLU A 52 4.90 14.47 -7.59
N LYS A 53 5.39 14.03 -8.75
CA LYS A 53 5.12 12.68 -9.26
C LYS A 53 6.01 11.63 -8.60
N ILE A 54 5.48 10.43 -8.40
CA ILE A 54 6.30 9.28 -7.96
C ILE A 54 7.26 8.89 -9.09
N LYS A 55 8.57 9.01 -8.86
CA LYS A 55 9.62 8.79 -9.87
C LYS A 55 10.03 7.32 -10.01
N LYS A 56 10.06 6.58 -8.89
CA LYS A 56 10.49 5.18 -8.85
C LYS A 56 9.72 4.43 -7.79
N VAL A 57 9.33 3.20 -8.12
CA VAL A 57 8.78 2.23 -7.16
C VAL A 57 9.86 1.19 -6.89
N ARG A 58 10.04 0.81 -5.62
CA ARG A 58 10.89 -0.30 -5.21
C ARG A 58 10.02 -1.30 -4.45
N SER A 59 10.12 -2.57 -4.82
CA SER A 59 9.55 -3.70 -4.09
C SER A 59 10.70 -4.55 -3.56
N ASP A 60 10.50 -5.17 -2.40
CA ASP A 60 11.34 -6.25 -1.90
C ASP A 60 11.19 -7.52 -2.75
#